data_AF-A0A1V6QQG5-F1
#
_entry.id   AF-A0A1V6QQG5-F1
#
_cell.length_a   1.000
_cell.length_b   1.000
_cell.length_c   1.000
_cell.angle_alpha   90.00
_cell.angle_beta   90.00
_cell.angle_gamma   90.00
#
_symmetry.space_group_name_H-M   'P 1'
#
loop_
_entity.id
_entity.type
_entity.pdbx_description
1 polymer ?
#
loop_
_entity_poly.entity_id
_entity_poly.type
_entity_poly.pdbx_seq_one_letter_code
_entity_poly.pdbx_strand_id
1 'polypeptide(L)'
;MRQMAVFHHHDPNDLQNLWIFFHVGHDTPMQQEIKQYVSISQQGLRSDHAWYTLHSAAFSSCLDNWRSYVNSLGYEVDRHTDKSLDIILRNIDRVLTAGGATNLAVIHNTRDLLVPTSYRLRVILDTLAKLGDLSSVLSSRHNGTDNGFQKLVTCVGYHEDHLEGCIVGVEVLKEKIKDILNMG
;
A
#
# COMPACT_ATOMS: atom_id res chain seq x y z
N MET A 1 -8.83 -0.98 -6.75
CA MET A 1 -7.43 -0.52 -6.52
C MET A 1 -6.61 -0.87 -7.76
N ARG A 2 -5.90 0.08 -8.37
CA ARG A 2 -4.96 -0.20 -9.46
C ARG A 2 -3.56 -0.33 -8.86
N GLN A 3 -2.97 -1.52 -8.90
CA GLN A 3 -1.61 -1.72 -8.44
C GLN A 3 -0.62 -1.19 -9.49
N MET A 4 0.31 -0.37 -9.04
CA MET A 4 1.50 0.03 -9.80
C MET A 4 2.63 -0.94 -9.48
N ALA A 5 3.44 -1.26 -10.47
CA ALA A 5 4.69 -1.98 -10.27
C ALA A 5 5.87 -1.15 -10.77
N VAL A 6 7.00 -1.29 -10.08
CA VAL A 6 8.24 -0.61 -10.43
C VAL A 6 9.34 -1.66 -10.55
N PHE A 7 10.06 -1.61 -11.65
CA PHE A 7 11.31 -2.33 -11.82
C PHE A 7 12.43 -1.30 -11.97
N HIS A 8 13.51 -1.51 -11.23
CA HIS A 8 14.70 -0.69 -11.29
C HIS A 8 15.93 -1.59 -11.38
N HIS A 9 16.70 -1.42 -12.45
CA HIS A 9 18.04 -1.96 -12.57
C HIS A 9 19.06 -0.85 -12.28
N HIS A 10 19.88 -1.08 -11.26
CA HIS A 10 20.90 -0.14 -10.83
C HIS A 10 22.30 -0.61 -11.26
N ASP A 11 22.98 0.23 -12.03
CA ASP A 11 24.40 0.08 -12.35
C ASP A 11 25.21 1.12 -11.56
N PRO A 12 26.05 0.70 -10.61
CA PRO A 12 26.87 1.60 -9.80
C PRO A 12 27.95 2.34 -10.61
N ASN A 13 28.23 1.92 -11.86
CA ASN A 13 29.16 2.60 -12.77
C ASN A 13 28.44 3.57 -13.73
N ASP A 14 27.14 3.76 -13.54
CA ASP A 14 26.29 4.78 -14.17
C ASP A 14 26.18 4.72 -15.71
N LEU A 15 26.49 3.57 -16.32
CA LEU A 15 26.40 3.43 -17.78
C LEU A 15 24.97 3.08 -18.23
N GLN A 16 24.14 2.42 -17.41
CA GLN A 16 22.79 1.96 -17.79
C GLN A 16 21.79 1.80 -16.62
N ASN A 17 21.52 2.84 -15.82
CA ASN A 17 20.38 2.80 -14.87
C ASN A 17 19.04 2.75 -15.63
N LEU A 18 18.20 1.73 -15.38
CA LEU A 18 16.94 1.51 -16.09
C LEU A 18 15.76 1.46 -15.12
N TRP A 19 14.74 2.29 -15.40
CA TRP A 19 13.48 2.32 -14.68
C TRP A 19 12.32 1.93 -15.58
N ILE A 20 11.48 1.02 -15.11
CA ILE A 20 10.24 0.61 -15.79
C ILE A 20 9.09 0.73 -14.81
N PHE A 21 8.08 1.53 -15.17
CA PHE A 21 6.88 1.73 -14.37
C PHE A 21 5.67 1.14 -15.09
N PHE A 22 4.95 0.25 -14.41
CA PHE A 22 3.75 -0.39 -14.93
C PHE A 22 2.51 0.20 -14.29
N HIS A 23 1.48 0.39 -15.10
CA HIS A 23 0.14 0.80 -14.67
C HIS A 23 0.06 2.13 -13.89
N VAL A 24 1.01 3.04 -14.11
CA VAL A 24 0.94 4.42 -13.58
C VAL A 24 -0.34 5.09 -14.09
N GLY A 25 -1.13 5.67 -13.20
CA GLY A 25 -2.36 6.38 -13.55
C GLY A 25 -2.09 7.72 -14.23
N HIS A 26 -3.03 8.16 -15.06
CA HIS A 26 -2.97 9.50 -15.67
C HIS A 26 -3.14 10.58 -14.60
N ASP A 27 -2.38 11.68 -14.72
CA ASP A 27 -2.34 12.82 -13.80
C ASP A 27 -2.13 12.46 -12.32
N THR A 28 -1.56 11.29 -12.04
CA THR A 28 -1.20 10.91 -10.68
C THR A 28 0.08 11.62 -10.23
N PRO A 29 0.30 11.85 -8.91
CA PRO A 29 1.55 12.41 -8.41
C PRO A 29 2.78 11.66 -8.96
N MET A 30 2.71 10.33 -9.01
CA MET A 30 3.77 9.50 -9.57
C MET A 30 4.02 9.79 -11.07
N GLN A 31 2.98 10.01 -11.87
CA GLN A 31 3.17 10.37 -13.27
C GLN A 31 3.88 11.73 -13.41
N GLN A 32 3.56 12.69 -12.54
CA GLN A 32 4.21 14.00 -12.56
C GLN A 32 5.68 13.89 -12.13
N GLU A 33 5.98 13.09 -11.11
CA GLU A 33 7.36 12.80 -10.69
C GLU A 33 8.18 12.15 -11.82
N ILE A 34 7.60 11.20 -12.55
CA ILE A 34 8.27 10.59 -13.71
C ILE A 34 8.52 11.64 -14.80
N LYS A 35 7.54 12.48 -15.14
CA LYS A 35 7.71 13.55 -16.14
C LYS A 35 8.79 14.55 -15.73
N GLN A 36 8.80 14.94 -14.46
CA GLN A 36 9.81 15.82 -13.90
C GLN A 36 11.19 15.18 -13.96
N TYR A 37 11.33 13.93 -13.53
CA TYR A 37 12.57 13.17 -13.64
C TYR A 37 13.10 13.13 -15.09
N VAL A 38 12.24 12.83 -16.07
CA VAL A 38 12.63 12.81 -17.50
C VAL A 38 13.11 14.18 -17.98
N SER A 39 12.48 15.27 -17.52
CA SER A 39 12.88 16.63 -17.91
C SER A 39 14.24 17.03 -17.35
N ILE A 40 14.58 16.57 -16.14
CA ILE A 40 15.83 16.93 -15.46
C ILE A 40 16.95 15.94 -15.82
N SER A 41 16.64 14.68 -16.12
CA SER A 41 17.66 13.67 -16.50
C SER A 41 18.39 14.05 -17.78
N GLN A 42 17.73 14.76 -18.69
CA GLN A 42 18.35 15.36 -19.89
C GLN A 42 19.44 16.40 -19.57
N GLN A 43 19.49 16.91 -18.33
CA GLN A 43 20.43 17.94 -17.87
C GLN A 43 21.59 17.39 -17.03
N GLY A 44 21.70 16.06 -16.87
CA GLY A 44 22.78 15.42 -16.11
C GLY A 44 22.46 15.24 -14.63
N LEU A 45 21.41 14.48 -14.32
CA LEU A 45 21.00 14.20 -12.95
C LEU A 45 21.91 13.15 -12.29
N ARG A 46 22.28 13.36 -11.02
CA ARG A 46 23.03 12.37 -10.24
C ARG A 46 22.17 11.13 -9.95
N SER A 47 22.78 9.95 -10.06
CA SER A 47 22.14 8.65 -9.84
C SER A 47 21.55 8.49 -8.43
N ASP A 48 22.19 9.05 -7.41
CA ASP A 48 21.70 9.00 -6.03
C ASP A 48 20.46 9.87 -5.81
N HIS A 49 20.34 11.00 -6.51
CA HIS A 49 19.12 11.80 -6.48
C HIS A 49 17.95 11.06 -7.13
N ALA A 50 18.17 10.43 -8.29
CA ALA A 50 17.17 9.58 -8.94
C ALA A 50 16.70 8.44 -8.04
N TRP A 51 17.65 7.78 -7.35
CA TRP A 51 17.39 6.71 -6.42
C TRP A 51 16.42 7.12 -5.32
N TYR A 52 16.67 8.27 -4.67
CA TYR A 52 15.78 8.77 -3.63
C TYR A 52 14.40 9.12 -4.18
N THR A 53 14.35 10.00 -5.17
CA THR A 53 13.11 10.63 -5.64
C THR A 53 12.14 9.59 -6.21
N LEU A 54 12.60 8.70 -7.10
CA LEU A 54 11.71 7.76 -7.77
C LEU A 54 11.24 6.63 -6.84
N HIS A 55 12.10 6.11 -5.96
CA HIS A 55 11.66 5.11 -4.99
C HIS A 55 10.69 5.73 -3.97
N SER A 56 11.01 6.90 -3.40
CA SER A 56 10.14 7.57 -2.41
C SER A 56 8.76 7.89 -2.99
N ALA A 57 8.70 8.42 -4.21
CA ALA A 57 7.44 8.67 -4.91
C ALA A 57 6.65 7.37 -5.15
N ALA A 58 7.34 6.29 -5.56
CA ALA A 58 6.71 5.00 -5.79
C ALA A 58 6.09 4.41 -4.52
N PHE A 59 6.80 4.47 -3.38
CA PHE A 59 6.27 3.99 -2.11
C PHE A 59 5.13 4.86 -1.61
N SER A 60 5.28 6.17 -1.64
CA SER A 60 4.21 7.08 -1.22
C SER A 60 2.91 6.80 -1.98
N SER A 61 3.00 6.63 -3.30
CA SER A 61 1.85 6.26 -4.13
C SER A 61 1.31 4.86 -3.79
N CYS A 62 2.17 3.88 -3.54
CA CYS A 62 1.77 2.54 -3.11
C CYS A 62 0.99 2.58 -1.79
N LEU A 63 1.53 3.30 -0.79
CA LEU A 63 0.93 3.43 0.54
C LEU A 63 -0.40 4.14 0.52
N ASP A 64 -0.52 5.25 -0.20
CA ASP A 64 -1.78 5.97 -0.30
C ASP A 64 -2.87 5.10 -0.92
N ASN A 65 -2.54 4.33 -1.96
CA ASN A 65 -3.47 3.39 -2.57
C ASN A 65 -3.91 2.29 -1.59
N TRP A 66 -2.96 1.74 -0.81
CA TRP A 66 -3.28 0.70 0.17
C TRP A 66 -4.08 1.24 1.35
N ARG A 67 -3.73 2.41 1.88
CA ARG A 67 -4.47 3.08 2.94
C ARG A 67 -5.90 3.36 2.52
N SER A 68 -6.10 3.93 1.31
CA SER A 68 -7.43 4.16 0.75
C SER A 68 -8.22 2.86 0.61
N TYR A 69 -7.59 1.79 0.13
CA TYR A 69 -8.22 0.48 -0.02
C TYR A 69 -8.61 -0.14 1.34
N VAL A 70 -7.72 -0.14 2.33
CA VAL A 70 -7.99 -0.66 3.68
C VAL A 70 -9.11 0.15 4.34
N ASN A 71 -9.11 1.48 4.21
CA ASN A 71 -10.19 2.33 4.71
C ASN A 71 -11.53 1.99 4.05
N SER A 72 -11.54 1.77 2.73
CA SER A 72 -12.75 1.34 2.00
C SER A 72 -13.27 0.00 2.51
N LEU A 73 -12.39 -0.97 2.81
CA LEU A 73 -12.79 -2.23 3.42
C LEU A 73 -13.32 -2.03 4.85
N GLY A 74 -12.71 -1.13 5.61
CA GLY A 74 -13.18 -0.76 6.95
C GLY A 74 -14.60 -0.23 6.95
N TYR A 75 -14.91 0.70 6.04
CA TYR A 75 -16.28 1.20 5.86
C TYR A 75 -17.28 0.09 5.50
N GLU A 76 -16.88 -0.88 4.69
CA GLU A 76 -17.74 -2.03 4.37
C GLU A 76 -17.98 -2.94 5.58
N VAL A 77 -16.96 -3.20 6.40
CA VAL A 77 -17.10 -3.98 7.65
C VAL A 77 -18.03 -3.27 8.65
N ASP A 78 -17.84 -1.97 8.86
CA ASP A 78 -18.68 -1.21 9.78
C ASP A 78 -20.14 -1.18 9.28
N ARG A 79 -20.36 -1.02 7.97
CA ARG A 79 -21.69 -1.13 7.35
C ARG A 79 -22.36 -2.49 7.56
N HIS A 80 -21.60 -3.58 7.58
CA HIS A 80 -22.14 -4.91 7.89
C HIS A 80 -22.51 -5.06 9.36
N THR A 81 -21.75 -4.41 10.25
CA THR A 81 -22.04 -4.39 11.70
C THR A 81 -23.37 -3.70 11.96
N ASP A 82 -23.57 -2.49 11.40
CA ASP A 82 -24.80 -1.72 11.56
C ASP A 82 -26.03 -2.49 11.05
N LYS A 83 -25.91 -3.14 9.88
CA LYS A 83 -26.99 -3.96 9.33
C LYS A 83 -27.30 -5.19 10.17
N SER A 84 -26.28 -5.83 10.74
CA SER A 84 -26.48 -7.01 11.58
C SER A 84 -27.19 -6.65 12.88
N LEU A 85 -26.81 -5.51 13.48
CA LEU A 85 -27.50 -4.95 14.63
C LEU A 85 -28.95 -4.56 14.30
N ASP A 86 -29.19 -3.89 13.17
CA ASP A 86 -30.55 -3.56 12.70
C ASP A 86 -31.42 -4.81 12.49
N ILE A 87 -30.84 -5.90 11.98
CA ILE A 87 -31.55 -7.18 11.81
C ILE A 87 -31.85 -7.80 13.18
N ILE A 88 -30.89 -7.83 14.11
CA ILE A 88 -31.12 -8.35 15.48
C ILE A 88 -32.21 -7.53 16.18
N LEU A 89 -32.15 -6.20 16.09
CA LEU A 89 -33.13 -5.30 16.69
C LEU A 89 -34.52 -5.42 16.05
N ARG A 90 -34.60 -5.61 14.72
CA ARG A 90 -35.87 -5.84 14.02
C ARG A 90 -36.40 -7.26 14.19
N ASN A 91 -35.54 -8.24 14.44
CA ASN A 91 -35.91 -9.63 14.74
C ASN A 91 -36.43 -9.83 16.17
N ILE A 92 -36.31 -8.82 17.04
CA ILE A 92 -37.13 -8.75 18.26
C ILE A 92 -38.62 -8.61 17.90
N ASP A 93 -38.97 -8.18 16.68
CA ASP A 93 -40.38 -8.01 16.27
C ASP A 93 -40.82 -8.76 14.99
N ARG A 94 -39.94 -9.28 14.12
CA ARG A 94 -40.44 -9.99 12.92
C ARG A 94 -39.47 -10.93 12.22
N VAL A 95 -39.67 -12.21 12.47
CA VAL A 95 -39.06 -13.36 11.80
C VAL A 95 -39.54 -13.46 10.34
N LEU A 96 -38.58 -13.71 9.43
CA LEU A 96 -38.70 -14.10 8.00
C LEU A 96 -38.98 -13.00 6.97
N THR A 97 -37.95 -12.52 6.26
CA THR A 97 -38.04 -12.20 4.82
C THR A 97 -36.69 -12.34 4.11
N ALA A 98 -36.74 -12.59 2.80
CA ALA A 98 -35.73 -13.10 1.87
C ALA A 98 -34.43 -12.28 1.67
N GLY A 99 -34.04 -11.40 2.60
CA GLY A 99 -32.83 -10.55 2.52
C GLY A 99 -31.56 -11.14 3.16
N GLY A 100 -31.67 -12.21 3.96
CA GLY A 100 -30.54 -12.77 4.72
C GLY A 100 -29.43 -13.38 3.87
N ALA A 101 -29.79 -14.12 2.81
CA ALA A 101 -28.81 -14.78 1.93
C ALA A 101 -27.94 -13.78 1.14
N THR A 102 -28.53 -12.67 0.69
CA THR A 102 -27.83 -11.61 -0.04
C THR A 102 -26.87 -10.84 0.87
N ASN A 103 -27.22 -10.62 2.14
CA ASN A 103 -26.33 -9.98 3.12
C ASN A 103 -25.14 -10.88 3.49
N LEU A 104 -25.37 -12.17 3.73
CA LEU A 104 -24.31 -13.11 4.09
C LEU A 104 -23.27 -13.27 2.96
N ALA A 105 -23.70 -13.31 1.70
CA ALA A 105 -22.80 -13.35 0.54
C ALA A 105 -21.88 -12.12 0.45
N VAL A 106 -22.40 -10.93 0.77
CA VAL A 106 -21.60 -9.69 0.75
C VAL A 106 -20.60 -9.67 1.92
N ILE A 107 -20.99 -10.16 3.10
CA ILE A 107 -20.09 -10.30 4.26
C ILE A 107 -18.94 -11.28 3.95
N HIS A 108 -19.24 -12.43 3.35
CA HIS A 108 -18.21 -13.38 2.89
C HIS A 108 -17.29 -12.77 1.84
N ASN A 109 -17.82 -12.01 0.88
CA ASN A 109 -16.99 -11.33 -0.11
C ASN A 109 -16.03 -10.31 0.55
N THR A 110 -16.48 -9.53 1.53
CA THR A 110 -15.60 -8.62 2.30
C THR A 110 -14.51 -9.38 3.05
N ARG A 111 -14.84 -10.53 3.68
CA ARG A 111 -13.86 -11.41 4.32
C ARG A 111 -12.82 -11.90 3.31
N ASP A 112 -13.24 -12.38 2.15
CA ASP A 112 -12.35 -12.93 1.12
C ASP A 112 -11.41 -11.88 0.53
N LEU A 113 -11.80 -10.60 0.54
CA LEU A 113 -10.94 -9.48 0.20
C LEU A 113 -9.94 -9.13 1.31
N LEU A 114 -10.32 -9.25 2.59
CA LEU A 114 -9.45 -8.96 3.74
C LEU A 114 -8.35 -10.00 3.95
N VAL A 115 -8.66 -11.28 3.77
CA VAL A 115 -7.72 -12.41 3.98
C VAL A 115 -6.37 -12.21 3.27
N PRO A 116 -6.31 -12.00 1.94
CA PRO A 116 -5.05 -11.82 1.23
C PRO A 116 -4.41 -10.45 1.46
N THR A 117 -5.15 -9.46 1.96
CA THR A 117 -4.67 -8.07 2.09
C THR A 117 -3.50 -7.96 3.06
N SER A 118 -3.59 -8.60 4.24
CA SER A 118 -2.49 -8.58 5.22
C SER A 118 -1.22 -9.21 4.67
N TYR A 119 -1.32 -10.35 3.99
CA TYR A 119 -0.17 -11.00 3.36
C TYR A 119 0.47 -10.08 2.32
N ARG A 120 -0.33 -9.42 1.47
CA ARG A 120 0.17 -8.49 0.45
C ARG A 120 0.87 -7.28 1.08
N LEU A 121 0.33 -6.72 2.16
CA LEU A 121 0.97 -5.61 2.89
C LEU A 121 2.30 -6.04 3.52
N ARG A 122 2.39 -7.26 4.07
CA ARG A 122 3.65 -7.82 4.58
C ARG A 122 4.70 -8.00 3.49
N VAL A 123 4.32 -8.47 2.30
CA VAL A 123 5.25 -8.56 1.16
C VAL A 123 5.81 -7.18 0.78
N ILE A 124 4.98 -6.13 0.87
CA ILE A 124 5.43 -4.75 0.60
C ILE A 124 6.38 -4.27 1.69
N LEU A 125 6.08 -4.56 2.96
CA LEU A 125 6.96 -4.26 4.09
C LEU A 125 8.33 -4.93 3.92
N ASP A 126 8.36 -6.23 3.60
CA ASP A 126 9.60 -6.98 3.34
C ASP A 126 10.40 -6.39 2.16
N THR A 127 9.70 -5.90 1.13
CA THR A 127 10.33 -5.28 -0.05
C THR A 127 10.95 -3.94 0.32
N LEU A 128 10.25 -3.14 1.12
CA LEU A 128 10.69 -1.84 1.61
C LEU A 128 11.92 -1.98 2.53
N ALA A 129 11.90 -2.94 3.45
CA ALA A 129 13.03 -3.24 4.34
C ALA A 129 14.28 -3.62 3.55
N LYS A 130 14.16 -4.54 2.58
CA LYS A 130 15.27 -4.94 1.69
C LYS A 130 15.84 -3.76 0.90
N LEU A 131 14.99 -2.83 0.47
CA LEU A 131 15.45 -1.63 -0.22
C LEU A 131 16.16 -0.66 0.74
N GLY A 132 15.70 -0.56 1.99
CA GLY A 132 16.39 0.17 3.05
C GLY A 132 17.79 -0.38 3.28
N ASP A 133 17.93 -1.71 3.41
CA ASP A 133 19.22 -2.38 3.55
C ASP A 133 20.14 -2.10 2.36
N LEU A 134 19.63 -2.23 1.14
CA LEU A 134 20.38 -1.93 -0.08
C LEU A 134 20.82 -0.46 -0.11
N SER A 135 19.94 0.45 0.26
CA SER A 135 20.24 1.89 0.30
C SER A 135 21.30 2.22 1.36
N SER A 136 21.29 1.53 2.49
CA SER A 136 22.33 1.65 3.52
C SER A 136 23.70 1.21 3.00
N VAL A 137 23.76 0.08 2.31
CA VAL A 137 24.99 -0.42 1.67
C VAL A 137 25.51 0.59 0.63
N LEU A 138 24.64 1.11 -0.24
CA LEU A 138 25.03 2.10 -1.25
C LEU A 138 25.46 3.43 -0.63
N SER A 139 24.78 3.84 0.45
CA SER A 139 25.09 5.05 1.19
C SER A 139 26.49 5.02 1.79
N SER A 140 26.89 3.88 2.38
CA SER A 140 28.22 3.70 2.98
C SER A 140 29.39 3.89 2.00
N ARG A 141 29.13 3.82 0.70
CA ARG A 141 30.12 4.00 -0.38
C ARG A 141 30.18 5.44 -0.90
N HIS A 142 29.31 6.32 -0.42
CA HIS A 142 29.16 7.70 -0.88
C HIS A 142 29.35 8.70 0.28
N ASN A 143 30.44 9.47 0.24
CA ASN A 143 30.83 10.41 1.30
C ASN A 143 30.18 11.81 1.17
N GLY A 144 29.04 11.93 0.45
CA GLY A 144 28.37 13.20 0.20
C GLY A 144 27.37 13.58 1.29
N THR A 145 27.28 14.87 1.64
CA THR A 145 26.29 15.41 2.58
C THR A 145 24.87 15.42 2.00
N ASP A 146 24.73 15.41 0.68
CA ASP A 146 23.48 15.28 -0.07
C ASP A 146 23.40 13.90 -0.75
N ASN A 147 23.46 12.85 0.06
CA ASN A 147 23.44 11.47 -0.38
C ASN A 147 21.99 10.95 -0.46
N GLY A 148 21.48 10.78 -1.67
CA GLY A 148 20.12 10.31 -1.88
C GLY A 148 19.86 8.89 -1.37
N PHE A 149 20.87 8.02 -1.33
CA PHE A 149 20.73 6.69 -0.71
C PHE A 149 20.42 6.80 0.78
N GLN A 150 21.14 7.68 1.50
CA GLN A 150 20.89 7.90 2.93
C GLN A 150 19.51 8.50 3.18
N LYS A 151 19.07 9.45 2.34
CA LYS A 151 17.72 10.02 2.43
C LYS A 151 16.64 8.95 2.26
N LEU A 152 16.86 7.97 1.37
CA LEU A 152 15.90 6.88 1.21
C LEU A 152 15.85 5.98 2.46
N VAL A 153 16.99 5.70 3.11
CA VAL A 153 17.00 4.95 4.39
C VAL A 153 16.12 5.63 5.43
N THR A 154 16.20 6.96 5.58
CA THR A 154 15.31 7.69 6.51
C THR A 154 13.84 7.64 6.08
N CYS A 155 13.57 7.71 4.77
CA CYS A 155 12.22 7.62 4.21
C CYS A 155 11.58 6.24 4.39
N VAL A 156 12.39 5.18 4.32
CA VAL A 156 11.98 3.78 4.52
C VAL A 156 11.36 3.61 5.89
N GLY A 157 12.03 4.06 6.96
CA GLY A 157 11.48 3.93 8.33
C GLY A 157 10.10 4.58 8.50
N TYR A 158 9.91 5.78 7.93
CA TYR A 158 8.59 6.44 7.93
C TYR A 158 7.53 5.58 7.23
N HIS A 159 7.86 4.97 6.09
CA HIS A 159 6.94 4.15 5.32
C HIS A 159 6.66 2.78 5.98
N GLU A 160 7.63 2.21 6.69
CA GLU A 160 7.48 0.96 7.47
C GLU A 160 6.44 1.14 8.58
N ASP A 161 6.58 2.18 9.41
CA ASP A 161 5.63 2.48 10.50
C ASP A 161 4.18 2.59 9.98
N HIS A 162 3.99 3.22 8.81
CA HIS A 162 2.68 3.37 8.19
C HIS A 162 2.11 2.04 7.68
N LEU A 163 2.95 1.17 7.10
CA LEU A 163 2.54 -0.16 6.63
C LEU A 163 2.18 -1.07 7.80
N GLU A 164 2.94 -1.05 8.88
CA GLU A 164 2.66 -1.82 10.07
C GLU A 164 1.30 -1.43 10.67
N GLY A 165 1.02 -0.13 10.77
CA GLY A 165 -0.30 0.36 11.17
C GLY A 165 -1.42 -0.13 10.25
N CYS A 166 -1.20 -0.16 8.94
CA CYS A 166 -2.17 -0.70 7.98
C CYS A 166 -2.39 -2.22 8.16
N ILE A 167 -1.32 -2.98 8.39
CA ILE A 167 -1.39 -4.44 8.64
C ILE A 167 -2.21 -4.72 9.90
N VAL A 168 -1.92 -4.01 11.00
CA VAL A 168 -2.67 -4.12 12.25
C VAL A 168 -4.14 -3.79 12.02
N GLY A 169 -4.44 -2.70 11.30
CA GLY A 169 -5.81 -2.34 10.94
C GLY A 169 -6.54 -3.46 10.19
N VAL A 170 -5.88 -4.10 9.23
CA VAL A 170 -6.47 -5.23 8.49
C VAL A 170 -6.73 -6.44 9.38
N GLU A 171 -5.84 -6.76 10.33
CA GLU A 171 -6.08 -7.85 11.29
C GLU A 171 -7.30 -7.56 12.19
N VAL A 172 -7.46 -6.32 12.64
CA VAL A 172 -8.66 -5.90 13.40
C VAL A 172 -9.93 -6.06 12.56
N LEU A 173 -9.91 -5.66 11.28
CA LEU A 173 -11.05 -5.84 10.38
C LEU A 173 -11.39 -7.32 10.14
N LYS A 174 -10.40 -8.20 10.10
CA LYS A 174 -10.60 -9.66 9.99
C LYS A 174 -11.28 -10.25 11.22
N GLU A 175 -10.92 -9.83 12.42
CA GLU A 175 -11.60 -10.30 13.63
C GLU A 175 -13.03 -9.75 13.69
N LYS A 176 -13.24 -8.46 13.37
CA LYS A 176 -14.58 -7.87 13.28
C LYS A 176 -15.51 -8.65 12.34
N ILE A 177 -15.06 -8.95 11.11
CA ILE A 177 -15.90 -9.66 10.13
C ILE A 177 -16.19 -11.10 10.57
N LYS A 178 -15.26 -11.75 11.27
CA LYS A 178 -15.44 -13.08 11.86
C LYS A 178 -16.46 -13.05 12.99
N ASP A 179 -16.45 -12.03 13.84
CA ASP A 179 -17.44 -11.85 14.88
C ASP A 179 -18.85 -11.66 14.30
N ILE A 180 -19.00 -10.86 13.24
CA ILE A 180 -20.28 -10.69 12.51
C ILE A 180 -20.78 -12.03 11.96
N LEU A 181 -19.90 -12.82 11.34
CA LEU A 181 -20.24 -14.13 10.79
C LEU A 181 -20.59 -15.17 11.86
N ASN A 182 -20.10 -15.01 13.10
CA ASN A 182 -20.45 -15.88 14.22
C ASN A 182 -21.76 -15.46 14.91
N MET A 183 -22.24 -14.24 14.68
CA MET A 183 -23.48 -13.69 15.25
C MET A 183 -24.72 -13.87 14.34
N GLY A 184 -24.53 -14.06 13.03
CA GLY A 184 -25.60 -14.29 12.05
C GLY A 184 -25.90 -15.75 11.81
#